data_AF-A0A640S021-F1
#
_entry.id   AF-A0A640S021-F1
#
_cell.length_a   1.000
_cell.length_b   1.000
_cell.length_c   1.000
_cell.angle_alpha   90.00
_cell.angle_beta   90.00
_cell.angle_gamma   90.00
#
_symmetry.space_group_name_H-M   'P 1'
#
loop_
_entity.id
_entity.type
_entity.pdbx_description
1 polymer ?
#
loop_
_entity_poly.entity_id
_entity_poly.type
_entity_poly.pdbx_seq_one_letter_code
_entity_poly.pdbx_strand_id
1 'polypeptide(L)'
;MPPTDGAPQWTDRNFRRSLGIAHLQIHDWTTGHADLHWANVTHAPLVVLDWEGWGLLPVGYDLGFLHACALTAPATAARLRQELPRF
;
A
#
# COMPACT_ATOMS: atom_id res chain seq x y z
N MET A 1 15.62 5.42 -11.51
CA MET A 1 14.84 6.36 -12.34
C MET A 1 13.38 5.96 -12.21
N PRO A 2 12.46 6.85 -11.81
CA PRO A 2 11.04 6.51 -11.77
C PRO A 2 10.56 6.14 -13.19
N PRO A 3 9.59 5.24 -13.36
CA PRO A 3 9.09 4.86 -14.68
C PRO A 3 8.49 6.10 -15.35
N THR A 4 9.03 6.48 -16.52
CA THR A 4 8.68 7.73 -17.20
C THR A 4 7.28 7.72 -17.81
N ASP A 5 6.65 6.56 -18.01
CA ASP A 5 5.45 6.49 -18.86
C ASP A 5 4.27 5.67 -18.29
N GLY A 6 4.37 5.11 -17.07
CA GLY A 6 3.35 4.19 -16.52
C GLY A 6 2.69 4.62 -15.21
N ALA A 7 3.46 5.20 -14.28
CA ALA A 7 2.96 5.64 -12.99
C ALA A 7 1.82 6.69 -13.05
N PRO A 8 1.85 7.68 -13.98
CA PRO A 8 0.78 8.68 -14.08
C PRO A 8 -0.56 8.08 -14.52
N GLN A 9 -0.55 7.00 -15.32
CA GLN A 9 -1.77 6.44 -15.91
C GLN A 9 -2.61 5.64 -14.90
N TRP A 10 -1.99 4.99 -13.92
CA TRP A 10 -2.72 4.21 -12.91
C TRP A 10 -3.35 5.11 -11.83
N THR A 11 -2.60 6.09 -11.31
CA THR A 11 -3.11 7.02 -10.31
C THR A 11 -4.21 7.92 -10.88
N ASP A 12 -4.02 8.48 -12.09
CA ASP A 12 -5.06 9.32 -12.71
C ASP A 12 -6.35 8.52 -12.98
N ARG A 13 -6.22 7.24 -13.40
CA ARG A 13 -7.38 6.38 -13.63
C ARG A 13 -8.17 6.11 -12.35
N ASN A 14 -7.52 5.75 -11.24
CA ASN A 14 -8.23 5.32 -10.03
C ASN A 14 -8.69 6.49 -9.15
N PHE A 15 -7.85 7.50 -8.93
CA PHE A 15 -8.19 8.60 -8.03
C PHE A 15 -9.21 9.55 -8.65
N ARG A 16 -9.00 9.94 -9.91
CA ARG A 16 -9.90 10.88 -10.56
C ARG A 16 -11.21 10.24 -10.98
N ARG A 17 -11.18 9.04 -11.59
CA ARG A 17 -12.43 8.40 -12.07
C ARG A 17 -13.25 7.79 -10.95
N SER A 18 -12.62 7.16 -9.95
CA SER A 18 -13.35 6.41 -8.93
C SER A 18 -13.67 7.22 -7.68
N LEU A 19 -12.80 8.18 -7.32
CA LEU A 19 -12.92 8.95 -6.07
C LEU A 19 -13.22 10.44 -6.30
N GLY A 20 -13.15 10.93 -7.55
CA GLY A 20 -13.39 12.34 -7.88
C GLY A 20 -12.35 13.32 -7.32
N ILE A 21 -11.21 12.82 -6.85
CA ILE A 21 -10.13 13.62 -6.27
C ILE A 21 -9.02 13.85 -7.28
N ALA A 22 -8.31 14.97 -7.12
CA ALA A 22 -7.14 15.27 -7.93
C ALA A 22 -6.09 14.16 -7.80
N HIS A 23 -5.31 13.95 -8.86
CA HIS A 23 -4.23 12.97 -8.83
C HIS A 23 -3.24 13.32 -7.70
N LEU A 24 -2.75 12.30 -7.01
CA LEU A 24 -1.72 12.46 -6.01
C LEU A 24 -0.35 12.51 -6.69
N GLN A 25 0.47 13.49 -6.31
CA GLN A 25 1.87 13.53 -6.69
C GLN A 25 2.63 12.49 -5.86
N ILE A 26 3.25 11.52 -6.54
CA ILE A 26 4.09 10.51 -5.89
C ILE A 26 5.53 10.99 -5.94
N HIS A 27 6.09 11.29 -4.77
CA HIS A 27 7.45 11.84 -4.65
C HIS A 27 8.52 10.75 -4.53
N ASP A 28 8.20 9.65 -3.86
CA ASP A 28 9.15 8.59 -3.53
C ASP A 28 8.62 7.20 -3.89
N TRP A 29 9.53 6.33 -4.30
CA TRP A 29 9.25 4.96 -4.72
C TRP A 29 10.10 3.97 -3.93
N THR A 30 9.54 2.80 -3.65
CA THR A 30 10.24 1.68 -3.00
C THR A 30 9.80 0.36 -3.62
N THR A 31 10.54 -0.71 -3.39
CA THR A 31 10.08 -2.08 -3.69
C THR A 31 9.11 -2.55 -2.61
N GLY A 32 7.98 -3.13 -3.00
CA GLY A 32 7.01 -3.68 -2.05
C GLY A 32 6.22 -4.85 -2.64
N HIS A 33 5.29 -5.37 -1.84
CA HIS A 33 4.47 -6.54 -2.11
C HIS A 33 3.34 -6.27 -3.12
N ALA A 34 2.80 -5.05 -3.12
CA ALA A 34 1.67 -4.58 -3.93
C ALA A 34 0.30 -5.14 -3.54
N ASP A 35 0.26 -6.15 -2.68
CA ASP A 35 -0.97 -6.73 -2.13
C ASP A 35 -0.82 -7.18 -0.66
N LEU A 36 -0.20 -6.33 0.17
CA LEU A 36 0.04 -6.65 1.58
C LEU A 36 -1.23 -6.47 2.42
N HIS A 37 -1.95 -7.56 2.70
CA HIS A 37 -3.09 -7.59 3.61
C HIS A 37 -3.09 -8.84 4.52
N TRP A 38 -3.99 -8.88 5.50
CA TRP A 38 -3.98 -9.87 6.58
C TRP A 38 -4.12 -11.34 6.14
N ALA A 39 -4.66 -11.62 4.96
CA ALA A 39 -4.76 -12.99 4.43
C ALA A 39 -3.45 -13.46 3.76
N ASN A 40 -2.57 -12.55 3.38
CA ASN A 40 -1.24 -12.83 2.85
C ASN A 40 -0.16 -12.85 3.94
N VAL A 41 -0.54 -12.82 5.22
CA VAL A 41 0.38 -12.86 6.37
C VAL A 41 0.02 -14.03 7.28
N THR A 42 0.98 -14.93 7.52
CA THR A 42 0.82 -16.00 8.52
C THR A 42 1.27 -15.51 9.90
N HIS A 43 0.74 -16.11 10.96
CA HIS A 43 1.11 -15.72 12.32
C HIS A 43 2.44 -16.33 12.79
N ALA A 44 2.47 -17.64 13.05
CA ALA A 44 3.63 -18.35 13.58
C ALA A 44 3.88 -19.61 12.74
N PRO A 45 4.96 -19.65 11.93
CA PRO A 45 5.93 -18.57 11.70
C PRO A 45 5.31 -17.35 11.00
N LEU A 46 5.93 -16.18 11.15
CA LEU A 46 5.56 -14.97 10.41
C LEU A 46 6.11 -15.09 8.98
N VAL A 47 5.23 -15.26 8.01
CA VAL A 47 5.56 -15.39 6.59
C VAL A 47 4.63 -14.50 5.77
N VAL A 48 5.20 -13.83 4.77
CA VAL A 48 4.45 -13.09 3.75
C VAL A 48 4.30 -13.99 2.52
N LEU A 49 3.05 -14.21 2.11
CA LEU A 49 2.67 -15.06 0.99
C LEU A 49 2.30 -14.21 -0.23
N ASP A 50 2.22 -14.85 -1.39
CA ASP A 50 1.62 -14.27 -2.60
C ASP A 50 2.39 -13.08 -3.24
N TRP A 51 3.68 -13.30 -3.52
CA TRP A 51 4.59 -12.30 -4.07
C TRP A 51 4.39 -11.96 -5.56
N GLU A 52 3.27 -12.35 -6.18
CA GLU A 52 3.07 -12.16 -7.62
C GLU A 52 2.99 -10.67 -8.04
N GLY A 53 2.57 -9.80 -7.12
CA GLY A 53 2.51 -8.35 -7.30
C GLY A 53 3.82 -7.61 -7.02
N TRP A 54 4.88 -8.30 -6.59
CA TRP A 54 6.12 -7.66 -6.15
C TRP A 54 6.69 -6.71 -7.19
N GLY A 55 7.00 -5.48 -6.78
CA GLY A 55 7.47 -4.47 -7.72
C GLY A 55 7.70 -3.09 -7.11
N LEU A 56 7.86 -2.10 -7.97
CA LEU A 56 8.08 -0.70 -7.59
C LEU A 56 6.73 -0.02 -7.28
N LEU A 57 6.60 0.53 -6.08
CA LEU A 57 5.39 1.12 -5.53
C LEU A 57 5.68 2.48 -4.88
N PRO A 58 4.67 3.34 -4.72
CA PRO A 58 4.79 4.52 -3.87
C PRO A 58 5.21 4.14 -2.45
N VAL A 59 6.10 4.91 -1.84
CA VAL A 59 6.43 4.75 -0.41
C VAL A 59 5.14 4.79 0.41
N GLY A 60 4.96 3.82 1.31
CA GLY A 60 3.79 3.71 2.18
C GLY A 60 2.61 2.94 1.60
N TYR A 61 2.63 2.53 0.32
CA TYR A 61 1.51 1.81 -0.31
C TYR A 61 1.09 0.56 0.45
N ASP A 62 2.02 -0.38 0.67
CA ASP A 62 1.73 -1.66 1.36
C ASP A 62 1.22 -1.44 2.79
N LEU A 63 1.83 -0.49 3.52
CA LEU A 63 1.46 -0.22 4.91
C LEU A 63 0.11 0.51 5.01
N GLY A 64 -0.16 1.42 4.09
CA GLY A 64 -1.45 2.09 3.96
C GLY A 64 -2.55 1.09 3.62
N PHE A 65 -2.29 0.14 2.73
CA PHE A 65 -3.25 -0.90 2.38
C PHE A 65 -3.51 -1.86 3.55
N LEU A 66 -2.46 -2.35 4.21
CA LEU A 66 -2.58 -3.15 5.43
C LEU A 66 -3.37 -2.43 6.53
N HIS A 67 -3.13 -1.12 6.71
CA HIS A 67 -3.87 -0.28 7.65
C HIS A 67 -5.35 -0.15 7.27
N ALA A 68 -5.65 0.10 5.99
CA ALA A 68 -7.03 0.15 5.49
C ALA A 68 -7.79 -1.16 5.76
N CYS A 69 -7.15 -2.31 5.52
CA CYS A 69 -7.70 -3.62 5.84
C CYS A 69 -7.87 -3.86 7.36
N ALA A 70 -7.16 -3.11 8.21
CA ALA A 70 -7.27 -3.19 9.67
C ALA A 70 -8.39 -2.31 10.25
N LEU A 71 -9.03 -1.42 9.48
CA LEU A 71 -10.00 -0.46 10.01
C LEU A 71 -11.23 -1.10 10.65
N THR A 72 -11.57 -2.34 10.29
CA THR A 72 -12.63 -3.13 10.93
C THR A 72 -12.23 -3.65 12.32
N ALA A 73 -10.96 -3.55 12.70
CA ALA A 73 -10.40 -3.91 14.01
C ALA A 73 -9.65 -2.71 14.62
N PRO A 74 -10.35 -1.79 15.32
CA PRO A 74 -9.79 -0.49 15.74
C PRO A 74 -8.52 -0.58 16.58
N ALA A 75 -8.40 -1.57 17.46
CA ALA A 75 -7.19 -1.78 18.26
C ALA A 75 -5.97 -2.11 17.39
N THR A 76 -6.17 -2.94 16.36
CA THR A 76 -5.12 -3.30 15.40
C THR A 76 -4.73 -2.09 14.54
N ALA A 77 -5.71 -1.35 14.03
CA ALA A 77 -5.46 -0.12 13.27
C ALA A 77 -4.68 0.92 14.10
N ALA A 78 -5.05 1.11 15.36
CA ALA A 78 -4.34 2.01 16.28
C ALA A 78 -2.90 1.55 16.52
N ARG A 79 -2.69 0.25 16.74
CA ARG A 79 -1.35 -0.32 16.93
C ARG A 79 -0.48 -0.14 15.69
N LEU A 80 -1.00 -0.36 14.49
CA LEU A 80 -0.25 -0.12 13.25
C LEU A 80 0.26 1.33 13.18
N ARG A 81 -0.59 2.31 13.49
CA ARG A 81 -0.18 3.73 13.52
C ARG A 81 0.86 4.06 14.59
N GLN A 82 0.86 3.33 15.71
CA GLN A 82 1.85 3.51 16.79
C GLN A 82 3.21 2.91 16.42
N GLU A 83 3.21 1.68 15.89
CA GLU A 83 4.43 0.93 15.59
C GLU A 83 5.11 1.41 14.30
N LEU A 84 4.34 2.00 13.39
CA LEU A 84 4.81 2.39 12.07
C LEU A 84 4.44 3.86 11.78
N PRO A 85 5.09 4.82 12.46
CA PRO A 85 4.69 6.23 12.45
C PRO A 85 5.05 6.99 11.16
N ARG A 86 5.64 6.33 10.15
CA ARG A 86 6.21 6.95 8.94
C ARG A 86 5.53 6.50 7.64
N PHE A 87 4.27 6.12 7.71
CA PHE A 87 3.40 6.06 6.53
C PHE A 87 2.16 6.92 6.74
#